data_AF-A0A2D4MQU7-F1
#
_entry.id   AF-A0A2D4MQU7-F1
#
_cell.length_a   1.000
_cell.length_b   1.000
_cell.length_c   1.000
_cell.angle_alpha   90.00
_cell.angle_beta   90.00
_cell.angle_gamma   90.00
#
_symmetry.space_group_name_H-M   'P 1'
#
loop_
_entity.id
_entity.type
_entity.pdbx_description
1 polymer ?
#
loop_
_entity_poly.entity_id
_entity_poly.type
_entity_poly.pdbx_seq_one_letter_code
_entity_poly.pdbx_strand_id
1 'polypeptide(L)'
;VFPFPGTESWKGIWASVFTSFVSLSSFHRNTMAKRIVESIQYGGITFPSIVHSEESIRYAHRSFQVRDSDVFNVTYPKSGTTWMQEILTLIYSNGDPTFSQSTPCWERVPWVEHNTAMQYLENRPSPRLITSHLPAMIFPEKFFTSQAKAIYTVRDPKDVCVSLY
;
A
#
# COMPACT_ATOMS: atom_id res chain seq x y z
N VAL A 1 18.22 27.51 -12.10
CA VAL A 1 16.93 27.48 -12.84
C VAL A 1 16.77 26.07 -13.38
N PHE A 2 16.10 25.19 -12.64
CA PHE A 2 15.83 23.81 -13.09
C PHE A 2 14.66 23.84 -14.08
N PRO A 3 14.74 23.14 -15.22
CA PRO A 3 13.66 23.11 -16.18
C PRO A 3 12.53 22.23 -15.63
N PHE A 4 11.34 22.80 -15.50
CA PHE A 4 10.11 22.02 -15.30
C PHE A 4 9.82 21.20 -16.57
N PRO A 5 9.62 19.88 -16.49
CA PRO A 5 9.19 19.10 -17.65
C PRO A 5 7.75 19.47 -18.01
N GLY A 6 7.50 19.58 -19.32
CA GLY A 6 6.25 20.04 -19.91
C GLY A 6 5.03 19.16 -19.57
N THR A 7 3.86 19.76 -19.72
CA THR A 7 2.50 19.26 -19.40
C THR A 7 2.11 17.93 -20.08
N GLU A 8 2.94 17.40 -20.97
CA GLU A 8 2.73 16.14 -21.69
C GLU A 8 3.02 14.91 -20.81
N SER A 9 3.98 14.97 -19.87
CA SER A 9 4.35 13.79 -19.05
C SER A 9 3.25 13.39 -18.05
N TRP A 10 2.42 14.36 -17.65
CA TRP A 10 1.33 14.14 -16.70
C TRP A 10 0.18 13.34 -17.31
N LYS A 11 -0.09 13.49 -18.60
CA LYS A 11 -1.21 12.83 -19.28
C LYS A 11 -1.12 11.30 -19.20
N GLY A 12 0.08 10.74 -19.30
CA GLY A 12 0.31 9.28 -19.16
C GLY A 12 0.13 8.76 -17.73
N ILE A 13 0.49 9.56 -16.72
CA ILE A 13 0.30 9.23 -15.30
C ILE A 13 -1.20 9.16 -14.99
N TRP A 14 -2.00 10.13 -15.45
CA TRP A 14 -3.45 10.14 -15.26
C TRP A 14 -4.16 8.98 -15.98
N ALA A 15 -3.68 8.60 -17.17
CA ALA A 15 -4.23 7.46 -17.92
C ALA A 15 -3.97 6.12 -17.20
N SER A 16 -2.78 5.93 -16.61
CA SER A 16 -2.45 4.72 -15.82
C SER A 16 -3.32 4.62 -14.56
N VAL A 17 -3.47 5.72 -13.82
CA VAL A 17 -4.35 5.81 -12.63
C VAL A 17 -5.80 5.44 -12.96
N PHE A 18 -6.32 5.93 -14.08
CA PHE A 18 -7.70 5.65 -14.52
C PHE A 18 -7.86 4.20 -15.00
N THR A 19 -6.86 3.64 -15.68
CA THR A 19 -6.90 2.27 -16.19
C THR A 19 -6.82 1.25 -15.05
N SER A 20 -6.00 1.49 -14.03
CA SER A 20 -5.99 0.67 -12.81
C SER A 20 -7.33 0.71 -12.09
N PHE A 21 -8.00 1.88 -12.02
CA PHE A 21 -9.31 2.03 -11.40
C PHE A 21 -10.42 1.27 -12.16
N VAL A 22 -10.42 1.34 -13.50
CA VAL A 22 -11.40 0.65 -14.35
C VAL A 22 -11.18 -0.86 -14.35
N SER A 23 -9.93 -1.33 -14.43
CA SER A 23 -9.59 -2.76 -14.37
C SER A 23 -10.01 -3.37 -13.02
N LEU A 24 -9.76 -2.63 -11.91
CA LEU A 24 -10.22 -3.00 -10.58
C LEU A 24 -11.75 -3.09 -10.54
N SER A 25 -12.48 -2.16 -11.15
CA SER A 25 -13.95 -2.15 -11.18
C SER A 25 -14.58 -3.26 -12.03
N SER A 26 -13.93 -3.64 -13.14
CA SER A 26 -14.49 -4.60 -14.09
C SER A 26 -14.17 -6.05 -13.72
N PHE A 27 -13.05 -6.29 -13.05
CA PHE A 27 -12.74 -7.59 -12.43
C PHE A 27 -13.59 -7.82 -11.16
N HIS A 28 -13.92 -6.76 -10.41
CA HIS A 28 -14.78 -6.85 -9.21
C HIS A 28 -16.24 -7.19 -9.50
N ARG A 29 -16.82 -6.70 -10.60
CA ARG A 29 -18.28 -6.81 -10.83
C ARG A 29 -18.76 -8.24 -11.07
N ASN A 30 -17.93 -9.13 -11.64
CA ASN A 30 -18.39 -10.47 -12.03
C ASN A 30 -18.23 -11.54 -10.94
N THR A 31 -17.68 -11.20 -9.77
CA THR A 31 -17.41 -12.15 -8.66
C THR A 31 -18.13 -11.80 -7.34
N MET A 32 -19.08 -10.86 -7.37
CA MET A 32 -19.74 -10.33 -6.16
C MET A 32 -21.02 -11.05 -5.71
N ALA A 33 -21.51 -12.08 -6.41
CA ALA A 33 -22.86 -12.59 -6.13
C ALA A 33 -22.95 -13.71 -5.07
N LYS A 34 -21.84 -14.29 -4.58
CA LYS A 34 -21.94 -15.36 -3.56
C LYS A 34 -20.61 -15.69 -2.88
N ARG A 35 -20.15 -14.84 -1.97
CA ARG A 35 -19.17 -15.26 -0.96
C ARG A 35 -19.45 -14.48 0.31
N ILE A 36 -19.82 -15.19 1.38
CA ILE A 36 -19.76 -14.63 2.73
C ILE A 36 -18.32 -14.13 2.89
N VAL A 37 -18.13 -12.82 3.07
CA VAL A 37 -16.81 -12.27 3.35
C VAL A 37 -16.49 -12.71 4.78
N GLU A 38 -15.89 -13.89 4.92
CA GLU A 38 -15.37 -14.34 6.20
C GLU A 38 -14.40 -13.27 6.70
N SER A 39 -14.54 -12.89 7.96
CA SER A 39 -13.69 -11.89 8.59
C SER A 39 -12.74 -12.57 9.56
N ILE A 40 -11.48 -12.14 9.59
CA ILE A 40 -10.48 -12.67 10.50
C ILE A 40 -10.32 -11.69 11.66
N GLN A 41 -10.13 -12.20 12.87
CA GLN A 41 -9.89 -11.36 14.04
C GLN A 41 -8.47 -11.57 14.56
N TYR A 42 -7.74 -10.46 14.76
CA TYR A 42 -6.40 -10.48 15.34
C TYR A 42 -6.22 -9.26 16.25
N GLY A 43 -5.79 -9.47 17.49
CA GLY A 43 -5.58 -8.38 18.46
C GLY A 43 -6.84 -7.54 18.73
N GLY A 44 -8.03 -8.14 18.63
CA GLY A 44 -9.31 -7.45 18.79
C GLY A 44 -9.79 -6.67 17.56
N ILE A 45 -9.05 -6.71 16.44
CA ILE A 45 -9.36 -5.99 15.20
C ILE A 45 -9.84 -6.98 14.13
N THR A 46 -10.85 -6.57 13.36
CA THR A 46 -11.45 -7.35 12.28
C THR A 46 -10.82 -7.00 10.93
N PHE A 47 -10.42 -8.02 10.17
CA PHE A 47 -9.79 -7.91 8.86
C PHE A 47 -10.57 -8.68 7.79
N PRO A 48 -10.59 -8.21 6.54
CA PRO A 48 -11.20 -8.95 5.44
C PRO A 48 -10.33 -10.15 5.02
N SER A 49 -10.88 -11.37 5.04
CA SER A 49 -10.13 -12.60 4.70
C SER A 49 -9.69 -12.71 3.23
N ILE A 50 -10.22 -11.84 2.36
CA ILE A 50 -9.90 -11.84 0.93
C ILE A 50 -8.42 -11.54 0.65
N VAL A 51 -7.78 -10.73 1.50
CA VAL A 51 -6.37 -10.29 1.32
C VAL A 51 -5.49 -10.57 2.54
N HIS A 52 -6.10 -10.92 3.68
CA HIS A 52 -5.39 -11.25 4.92
C HIS A 52 -5.68 -12.68 5.36
N SER A 53 -4.69 -13.28 5.99
CA SER A 53 -4.77 -14.48 6.82
C SER A 53 -4.23 -14.17 8.22
N GLU A 54 -4.57 -14.97 9.22
CA GLU A 54 -4.00 -14.79 10.57
C GLU A 54 -2.46 -14.87 10.53
N GLU A 55 -1.92 -15.77 9.71
CA GLU A 55 -0.48 -15.94 9.50
C GLU A 55 0.15 -14.69 8.89
N SER A 56 -0.49 -14.06 7.91
CA SER A 56 0.02 -12.83 7.27
C SER A 56 0.08 -11.65 8.24
N ILE A 57 -0.94 -11.49 9.09
CA ILE A 57 -0.99 -10.42 10.09
C ILE A 57 0.03 -10.72 11.21
N ARG A 58 0.12 -11.97 11.65
CA ARG A 58 1.13 -12.40 12.63
C ARG A 58 2.54 -12.22 12.08
N TYR A 59 2.77 -12.50 10.80
CA TYR A 59 4.03 -12.25 10.13
C TYR A 59 4.39 -10.75 10.19
N ALA A 60 3.46 -9.88 9.77
CA ALA A 60 3.66 -8.43 9.82
C ALA A 60 3.99 -7.95 11.24
N HIS A 61 3.21 -8.38 12.24
CA HIS A 61 3.36 -7.93 13.62
C HIS A 61 4.65 -8.43 14.28
N ARG A 62 4.96 -9.74 14.18
CA ARG A 62 6.00 -10.39 14.99
C ARG A 62 7.26 -10.79 14.22
N SER A 63 7.11 -11.19 12.97
CA SER A 63 8.20 -11.84 12.22
C SER A 63 8.89 -10.91 11.21
N PHE A 64 8.20 -9.86 10.78
CA PHE A 64 8.70 -8.96 9.75
C PHE A 64 10.01 -8.28 10.17
N GLN A 65 11.05 -8.46 9.36
CA GLN A 65 12.37 -7.88 9.60
C GLN A 65 12.41 -6.47 9.01
N VAL A 66 12.36 -5.47 9.88
CA VAL A 66 12.51 -4.07 9.51
C VAL A 66 13.99 -3.75 9.34
N ARG A 67 14.34 -3.06 8.24
CA ARG A 67 15.68 -2.55 7.96
C ARG A 67 15.68 -1.04 8.19
N ASP A 68 16.78 -0.47 8.65
CA ASP A 68 16.89 0.97 8.92
C ASP A 68 16.67 1.85 7.68
N SER A 69 16.87 1.29 6.48
CA SER A 69 16.61 1.95 5.20
C SER A 69 15.15 1.92 4.76
N ASP A 70 14.27 1.21 5.46
CA ASP A 70 12.88 1.04 5.03
C ASP A 70 12.06 2.31 5.23
N VAL A 71 11.08 2.51 4.34
CA VAL A 71 10.13 3.62 4.40
C VAL A 71 8.71 3.05 4.36
N PHE A 72 7.95 3.28 5.42
CA PHE A 72 6.57 2.86 5.57
C PHE A 72 5.61 3.99 5.18
N ASN A 73 4.70 3.72 4.25
CA ASN A 73 3.51 4.50 3.98
C ASN A 73 2.36 3.95 4.83
N VAL A 74 2.02 4.63 5.91
CA VAL A 74 1.00 4.18 6.85
C VAL A 74 -0.24 5.06 6.69
N THR A 75 -1.38 4.43 6.43
CA THR A 75 -2.63 5.17 6.22
C THR A 75 -3.80 4.42 6.82
N TYR A 76 -4.89 5.12 7.16
CA TYR A 76 -6.17 4.44 7.33
C TYR A 76 -6.75 4.11 5.93
N PRO A 77 -7.41 2.96 5.71
CA PRO A 77 -8.02 2.63 4.41
C PRO A 77 -8.83 3.81 3.85
N LYS A 78 -8.71 4.08 2.54
CA LYS A 78 -9.39 5.18 1.82
C LYS A 78 -8.89 6.60 2.13
N SER A 79 -7.79 6.74 2.88
CA SER A 79 -7.16 8.04 3.17
C SER A 79 -6.16 8.53 2.11
N GLY A 80 -6.16 7.94 0.90
CA GLY A 80 -5.26 8.33 -0.18
C GLY A 80 -3.98 7.49 -0.33
N THR A 81 -4.00 6.23 0.11
CA THR A 81 -2.85 5.31 0.00
C THR A 81 -2.26 5.24 -1.40
N THR A 82 -3.10 5.11 -2.43
CA THR A 82 -2.65 5.01 -3.83
C THR A 82 -1.92 6.27 -4.29
N TRP A 83 -2.41 7.46 -3.92
CA TRP A 83 -1.72 8.71 -4.23
C TRP A 83 -0.32 8.74 -3.60
N MET A 84 -0.21 8.34 -2.34
CA MET A 84 1.08 8.27 -1.66
C MET A 84 2.01 7.21 -2.26
N GLN A 85 1.49 6.06 -2.66
CA GLN A 85 2.28 5.03 -3.34
C GLN A 85 2.88 5.55 -4.65
N GLU A 86 2.12 6.33 -5.44
CA GLU A 86 2.64 6.96 -6.66
C GLU A 86 3.71 8.02 -6.36
N ILE A 87 3.44 8.93 -5.43
CA ILE A 87 4.38 10.00 -5.05
C ILE A 87 5.70 9.37 -4.57
N LEU A 88 5.63 8.38 -3.68
CA LEU A 88 6.82 7.70 -3.16
C LEU A 88 7.56 6.92 -4.23
N THR A 89 6.84 6.28 -5.17
CA THR A 89 7.46 5.60 -6.31
C THR A 89 8.26 6.57 -7.15
N LEU A 90 7.70 7.73 -7.49
CA LEU A 90 8.36 8.74 -8.31
C LEU A 90 9.55 9.36 -7.58
N ILE A 91 9.45 9.60 -6.27
CA ILE A 91 10.60 10.08 -5.47
C ILE A 91 11.72 9.03 -5.47
N TYR A 92 11.36 7.75 -5.30
CA TYR A 92 12.32 6.64 -5.29
C TYR A 92 13.04 6.46 -6.63
N SER A 93 12.36 6.71 -7.75
CA SER A 93 12.92 6.62 -9.11
C SER A 93 13.56 7.93 -9.60
N ASN A 94 13.81 8.91 -8.73
CA ASN A 94 14.31 10.24 -9.10
C ASN A 94 13.47 10.96 -10.18
N GLY A 95 12.15 10.74 -10.17
CA GLY A 95 11.20 11.32 -11.09
C GLY A 95 10.96 10.52 -12.37
N ASP A 96 11.61 9.36 -12.55
CA ASP A 96 11.39 8.49 -13.70
C ASP A 96 10.02 7.77 -13.59
N PRO A 97 9.07 8.02 -14.50
CA PRO A 97 7.74 7.41 -14.45
C PRO A 97 7.71 5.97 -14.98
N THR A 98 8.77 5.46 -15.61
CA THR A 98 8.75 4.12 -16.24
C THR A 98 8.37 3.04 -15.24
N PHE A 99 8.89 3.08 -14.01
CA PHE A 99 8.55 2.10 -12.97
C PHE A 99 7.08 2.19 -12.51
N SER A 100 6.53 3.40 -12.37
CA SER A 100 5.12 3.62 -12.03
C SER A 100 4.16 3.08 -13.10
N GLN A 101 4.56 3.18 -14.37
CA GLN A 101 3.76 2.77 -15.52
C GLN A 101 3.88 1.27 -15.85
N SER A 102 5.04 0.65 -15.59
CA SER A 102 5.28 -0.75 -15.93
C SER A 102 4.84 -1.74 -14.84
N THR A 103 4.87 -1.32 -13.57
CA THR A 103 4.61 -2.19 -12.43
C THR A 103 3.39 -1.69 -11.65
N PRO A 104 2.44 -2.56 -11.28
CA PRO A 104 1.28 -2.14 -10.50
C PRO A 104 1.66 -1.67 -9.09
N CYS A 105 0.83 -0.80 -8.50
CA CYS A 105 1.15 -0.15 -7.22
C CYS A 105 1.38 -1.12 -6.05
N TRP A 106 0.65 -2.24 -6.02
CA TRP A 106 0.78 -3.27 -4.98
C TRP A 106 2.08 -4.05 -5.03
N GLU A 107 2.74 -4.10 -6.18
CA GLU A 107 4.06 -4.71 -6.31
C GLU A 107 5.17 -3.68 -6.05
N ARG A 108 4.93 -2.41 -6.42
CA ARG A 108 5.87 -1.32 -6.14
C ARG A 108 5.98 -0.97 -4.67
N VAL A 109 4.86 -0.92 -3.95
CA VAL A 109 4.82 -0.56 -2.53
C VAL A 109 3.88 -1.54 -1.80
N PRO A 110 4.29 -2.81 -1.64
CA PRO A 110 3.42 -3.87 -1.13
C PRO A 110 2.99 -3.62 0.33
N TRP A 111 1.84 -4.17 0.68
CA TRP A 111 1.34 -4.15 2.05
C TRP A 111 2.02 -5.25 2.87
N VAL A 112 2.53 -4.89 4.06
CA VAL A 112 3.22 -5.85 4.93
C VAL A 112 2.27 -6.91 5.52
N GLU A 113 0.99 -6.57 5.68
CA GLU A 113 -0.05 -7.42 6.24
C GLU A 113 -0.82 -8.28 5.20
N HIS A 114 -0.47 -8.22 3.92
CA HIS A 114 -1.12 -9.05 2.90
C HIS A 114 -0.52 -10.46 2.84
N ASN A 115 -1.32 -11.42 2.37
CA ASN A 115 -0.87 -12.81 2.15
C ASN A 115 0.36 -12.93 1.23
N THR A 116 0.55 -11.96 0.33
CA THR A 116 1.66 -11.93 -0.63
C THR A 116 2.89 -11.17 -0.12
N ALA A 117 2.84 -10.59 1.09
CA ALA A 117 3.89 -9.72 1.63
C ALA A 117 5.28 -10.38 1.59
N MET A 118 5.40 -11.63 2.05
CA MET A 118 6.65 -12.37 2.06
C MET A 118 7.29 -12.47 0.67
N GLN A 119 6.47 -12.76 -0.35
CA GLN A 119 6.92 -12.94 -1.74
C GLN A 119 7.55 -11.65 -2.29
N TYR A 120 6.96 -10.49 -1.96
CA TYR A 120 7.39 -9.20 -2.49
C TYR A 120 8.41 -8.46 -1.62
N LEU A 121 8.53 -8.77 -0.32
CA LEU A 121 9.35 -7.99 0.62
C LEU A 121 10.67 -8.64 1.05
N GLU A 122 10.76 -9.98 1.08
CA GLU A 122 11.96 -10.66 1.62
C GLU A 122 13.18 -10.48 0.71
N ASN A 123 13.00 -10.75 -0.59
CA ASN A 123 14.08 -10.71 -1.59
C ASN A 123 14.31 -9.33 -2.21
N ARG A 124 13.61 -8.30 -1.73
CA ARG A 124 13.68 -6.96 -2.31
C ARG A 124 14.94 -6.20 -1.83
N PRO A 125 15.68 -5.54 -2.73
CA PRO A 125 16.83 -4.72 -2.34
C PRO A 125 16.38 -3.52 -1.51
N SER A 126 17.28 -3.03 -0.65
CA SER A 126 17.08 -1.78 0.09
C SER A 126 17.42 -0.56 -0.78
N PRO A 127 16.76 0.60 -0.59
CA PRO A 127 15.68 0.85 0.37
C PRO A 127 14.33 0.27 -0.09
N ARG A 128 13.51 -0.23 0.84
CA ARG A 128 12.18 -0.76 0.53
C ARG A 128 11.09 0.26 0.84
N LEU A 129 10.16 0.43 -0.09
CA LEU A 129 8.91 1.14 0.14
C LEU A 129 7.83 0.11 0.53
N ILE A 130 7.18 0.33 1.67
CA ILE A 130 6.24 -0.62 2.27
C ILE A 130 4.97 0.13 2.63
N THR A 131 3.80 -0.46 2.41
CA THR A 131 2.52 0.11 2.85
C THR A 131 1.97 -0.65 4.06
N SER A 132 1.24 0.03 4.93
CA SER A 132 0.44 -0.66 5.95
C SER A 132 -0.80 0.14 6.38
N HIS A 133 -1.86 -0.61 6.70
CA HIS A 133 -3.07 -0.16 7.37
C HIS A 133 -3.15 -0.58 8.82
N LEU A 134 -2.14 -1.28 9.33
CA LEU A 134 -2.13 -1.77 10.71
C LEU A 134 -2.09 -0.61 11.71
N PRO A 135 -2.95 -0.62 12.74
CA PRO A 135 -2.84 0.34 13.83
C PRO A 135 -1.58 0.06 14.67
N ALA A 136 -1.11 1.09 15.38
CA ALA A 136 0.14 1.05 16.14
C ALA A 136 0.27 -0.15 17.09
N MET A 137 -0.85 -0.64 17.65
CA MET A 137 -0.86 -1.77 18.59
C MET A 137 -0.46 -3.11 17.98
N ILE A 138 -0.59 -3.29 16.67
CA ILE A 138 -0.25 -4.53 15.95
C ILE A 138 0.69 -4.25 14.77
N PHE A 139 1.28 -3.06 14.73
CA PHE A 139 2.30 -2.68 13.75
C PHE A 139 3.59 -3.51 13.97
N PRO A 140 4.45 -3.73 12.97
CA PRO A 140 5.67 -4.52 13.14
C PRO A 140 6.48 -4.08 14.36
N GLU A 141 6.67 -4.96 15.36
CA GLU A 141 7.28 -4.58 16.65
C GLU A 141 8.71 -4.04 16.47
N LYS A 142 9.44 -4.63 15.52
CA LYS A 142 10.82 -4.26 15.20
C LYS A 142 10.95 -2.85 14.61
N PHE A 143 9.85 -2.26 14.14
CA PHE A 143 9.85 -0.88 13.66
C PHE A 143 10.24 0.09 14.77
N PHE A 144 9.66 -0.07 15.96
CA PHE A 144 9.88 0.84 17.09
C PHE A 144 11.32 0.81 17.63
N THR A 145 12.07 -0.24 17.34
CA THR A 145 13.50 -0.37 17.69
C THR A 145 14.45 0.04 16.57
N SER A 146 13.95 0.25 15.36
CA SER A 146 14.74 0.54 14.15
C SER A 146 14.83 2.04 13.84
N GLN A 147 15.68 2.43 12.89
CA GLN A 147 15.73 3.79 12.32
C GLN A 147 14.88 3.94 11.05
N ALA A 148 14.01 2.97 10.75
CA ALA A 148 13.10 3.04 9.62
C ALA A 148 12.17 4.25 9.72
N LYS A 149 11.76 4.77 8.57
CA LYS A 149 10.92 5.98 8.50
C LYS A 149 9.47 5.57 8.26
N ALA A 150 8.54 6.31 8.86
CA ALA A 150 7.12 6.18 8.56
C ALA A 150 6.55 7.54 8.13
N ILE A 151 5.71 7.51 7.10
CA ILE A 151 4.91 8.63 6.60
C ILE A 151 3.46 8.25 6.87
N TYR A 152 2.83 8.95 7.81
CA TYR A 152 1.43 8.73 8.15
C TYR A 152 0.53 9.71 7.42
N THR A 153 -0.43 9.21 6.63
CA THR A 153 -1.38 10.08 5.89
C THR A 153 -2.74 10.06 6.54
N VAL A 154 -3.24 11.25 6.85
CA VAL A 154 -4.55 11.48 7.47
C VAL A 154 -5.47 12.17 6.47
N ARG A 155 -6.74 11.74 6.45
CA ARG A 155 -7.82 12.37 5.69
C ARG A 155 -8.99 12.64 6.63
N ASP A 156 -9.80 13.65 6.32
CA ASP A 156 -11.05 13.91 7.06
C ASP A 156 -11.88 12.62 7.16
N PRO A 157 -12.28 12.19 8.37
CA PRO A 157 -13.02 10.95 8.55
C PRO A 157 -14.37 10.93 7.82
N LYS A 158 -15.02 12.09 7.61
CA LYS A 158 -16.26 12.18 6.85
C LYS A 158 -16.05 11.77 5.39
N ASP A 159 -14.97 12.26 4.78
CA ASP A 159 -14.59 11.91 3.41
C ASP A 159 -14.16 10.45 3.29
N VAL A 160 -13.48 9.93 4.31
CA VAL A 160 -13.10 8.52 4.39
C VAL A 160 -14.34 7.63 4.40
N CYS A 161 -15.34 7.95 5.22
CA CYS A 161 -16.62 7.22 5.26
C CYS A 161 -17.32 7.22 3.90
N VAL A 162 -17.44 8.39 3.25
CA VAL A 162 -18.06 8.51 1.92
C VAL A 162 -17.26 7.73 0.87
N SER A 163 -15.93 7.70 0.96
CA SER A 163 -15.10 6.96 0.02
C SER A 163 -15.15 5.44 0.21
N LEU A 164 -15.48 4.97 1.42
CA LEU A 164 -15.55 3.55 1.77
C LEU A 164 -16.91 2.93 1.44
N TYR A 165 -17.99 3.72 1.51
CA TYR A 165 -19.36 3.35 1.14
C TYR A 165 -19.49 3.07 -0.38
#